data_AF-A0AAU5I7U1-F1
#
_entry.id   AF-A0AAU5I7U1-F1
#
_cell.length_a   1.000
_cell.length_b   1.000
_cell.length_c   1.000
_cell.angle_alpha   90.00
_cell.angle_beta   90.00
_cell.angle_gamma   90.00
#
_symmetry.space_group_name_H-M   'P 1'
#
loop_
_entity.id
_entity.type
_entity.pdbx_description
1 polymer ?
#
loop_
_entity_poly.entity_id
_entity_poly.type
_entity_poly.pdbx_seq_one_letter_code
_entity_poly.pdbx_strand_id
1 'polypeptide(L)'
;MGDTENTEPGPGNSDDALQALREGVSAPPPPEPPNCPHCGLTQDRYPTLYDGHWVLLEPDVIAPAHHLPPRRRWVITVDGIAVNTWDAEPTPGAECRVAHRMLCPHLEPAPWTWPWGTAMRKENERRAGRLFNLPDLRDLPDAS
;
A
#
# COMPACT_ATOMS: atom_id res chain seq x y z
N MET A 1 3.18 -29.94 -37.34
CA MET A 1 2.14 -28.92 -37.10
C MET A 1 1.88 -28.88 -35.62
N GLY A 2 2.02 -27.71 -35.01
CA GLY A 2 1.80 -27.48 -33.59
C GLY A 2 3.07 -26.98 -32.91
N ASP A 3 3.58 -25.85 -33.37
CA ASP A 3 4.65 -25.12 -32.67
C ASP A 3 4.11 -24.73 -31.29
N THR A 4 4.79 -25.20 -30.25
CA THR A 4 4.61 -24.72 -28.88
C THR A 4 5.02 -23.26 -28.84
N GLU A 5 4.04 -22.37 -28.89
CA GLU A 5 4.21 -20.95 -28.63
C GLU A 5 4.65 -20.80 -27.17
N ASN A 6 5.97 -20.75 -26.98
CA ASN A 6 6.58 -20.25 -25.76
C ASN A 6 6.20 -18.78 -25.65
N THR A 7 5.16 -18.47 -24.88
CA THR A 7 4.90 -17.11 -24.42
C THR A 7 6.05 -16.74 -23.48
N GLU A 8 7.09 -16.12 -24.02
CA GLU A 8 8.07 -15.40 -23.20
C GLU A 8 7.33 -14.33 -22.38
N PRO A 9 7.63 -14.15 -21.09
CA PRO A 9 7.09 -13.03 -20.33
C PRO A 9 7.64 -11.75 -20.98
N GLY A 10 6.80 -11.08 -21.76
CA GLY A 10 7.15 -9.81 -22.36
C GLY A 10 7.54 -8.79 -21.28
N PRO A 11 8.46 -7.85 -21.57
CA PRO A 11 8.77 -6.79 -20.62
C PRO A 11 7.47 -6.06 -20.30
N GLY A 12 7.09 -6.01 -19.02
CA GLY A 12 5.86 -5.35 -18.57
C GLY A 12 5.68 -4.02 -19.30
N ASN A 13 4.51 -3.83 -19.93
CA ASN A 13 4.27 -2.67 -20.77
C ASN A 13 4.60 -1.40 -19.97
N SER A 14 5.34 -0.46 -20.55
CA SER A 14 5.73 0.80 -19.87
C SER A 14 4.54 1.56 -19.28
N ASP A 15 3.36 1.36 -19.88
CA ASP A 15 2.09 1.93 -19.45
C ASP A 15 1.62 1.34 -18.11
N ASP A 16 1.89 0.06 -17.85
CA ASP A 16 1.55 -0.63 -16.60
C ASP A 16 2.41 -0.09 -15.44
N ALA A 17 3.71 0.12 -15.67
CA ALA A 17 4.60 0.70 -14.67
C ALA A 17 4.21 2.15 -14.32
N LEU A 18 3.91 2.97 -15.34
CA LEU A 18 3.46 4.34 -15.12
C LEU A 18 2.12 4.39 -14.39
N GLN A 19 1.21 3.47 -14.72
CA GLN A 19 -0.07 3.35 -14.06
C GLN A 19 0.07 2.89 -12.61
N ALA A 20 0.87 1.87 -12.36
CA ALA A 20 1.21 1.37 -11.02
C ALA A 20 1.70 2.52 -10.12
N LEU A 21 2.64 3.34 -10.64
CA LEU A 21 3.14 4.52 -9.92
C LEU A 21 2.02 5.54 -9.62
N ARG A 22 1.13 5.82 -10.58
CA ARG A 22 -0.01 6.74 -10.38
C ARG A 22 -0.96 6.25 -9.29
N GLU A 23 -1.14 4.94 -9.18
CA GLU A 23 -1.99 4.30 -8.17
C GLU A 23 -1.32 4.16 -6.80
N GLY A 24 0.00 4.39 -6.72
CA GLY A 24 0.79 4.30 -5.50
C GLY A 24 1.35 2.92 -5.22
N VAL A 25 1.45 2.08 -6.25
CA VAL A 25 2.08 0.76 -6.24
C VAL A 25 3.60 0.97 -6.32
N SER A 26 4.19 1.33 -5.19
CA SER A 26 5.62 1.64 -5.09
C SER A 26 6.30 0.84 -3.97
N ALA A 27 5.72 -0.30 -3.59
CA ALA A 27 6.31 -1.14 -2.55
C ALA A 27 7.53 -1.88 -3.11
N PRO A 28 8.57 -2.08 -2.29
CA PRO A 28 9.66 -2.96 -2.68
C PRO A 28 9.16 -4.41 -2.82
N PRO A 29 9.63 -5.18 -3.81
CA PRO A 29 9.28 -6.58 -3.92
C PRO A 29 9.95 -7.44 -2.82
N PRO A 30 9.43 -8.63 -2.51
CA PRO A 30 10.17 -9.60 -1.68
C PRO A 30 11.56 -9.88 -2.29
N PRO A 31 12.62 -10.08 -1.48
CA PRO A 31 12.60 -10.34 -0.03
C PRO A 31 12.70 -9.09 0.86
N GLU A 32 12.72 -7.87 0.30
CA GLU A 32 12.85 -6.65 1.09
C GLU A 32 11.70 -6.54 2.11
N PRO A 33 11.92 -5.94 3.30
CA PRO A 33 10.86 -5.74 4.28
C PRO A 33 9.82 -4.75 3.74
N PRO A 34 8.52 -4.90 4.08
CA PRO A 34 7.45 -4.04 3.60
C PRO A 34 7.37 -2.71 4.37
N ASN A 35 8.52 -2.06 4.56
CA ASN A 35 8.63 -0.80 5.26
C ASN A 35 8.41 0.35 4.27
N CYS A 36 7.64 1.36 4.68
CA CYS A 36 7.51 2.57 3.88
C CYS A 36 8.88 3.27 3.76
N PRO A 37 9.37 3.58 2.55
CA PRO A 37 10.66 4.24 2.36
C PRO A 37 10.70 5.68 2.89
N HIS A 38 9.53 6.26 3.23
CA HIS A 38 9.43 7.64 3.72
C HIS A 38 9.34 7.72 5.24
N CYS A 39 8.56 6.84 5.89
CA CYS A 39 8.34 6.90 7.34
C CYS A 39 8.86 5.68 8.12
N GLY A 40 9.38 4.67 7.43
CA GLY A 40 9.92 3.46 8.04
C GLY A 40 8.90 2.50 8.64
N LEU A 41 7.61 2.87 8.69
CA LEU A 41 6.57 1.99 9.22
C LEU A 41 6.40 0.74 8.37
N THR A 42 6.36 -0.43 9.02
CA THR A 42 5.97 -1.69 8.41
C THR A 42 4.50 -1.65 8.01
N GLN A 43 4.21 -1.96 6.75
CA GLN A 43 2.88 -1.98 6.15
C GLN A 43 2.52 -3.39 5.68
N ASP A 44 1.26 -3.60 5.31
CA ASP A 44 0.89 -4.81 4.60
C ASP A 44 1.32 -4.69 3.14
N ARG A 45 2.02 -5.69 2.62
CA ARG A 45 2.43 -5.73 1.21
C ARG A 45 1.66 -6.79 0.45
N TYR A 46 1.08 -6.40 -0.68
CA TYR A 46 0.36 -7.29 -1.58
C TYR A 46 0.87 -7.16 -3.01
N PRO A 47 0.92 -8.27 -3.77
CA PRO A 47 1.17 -8.21 -5.21
C PRO A 47 -0.02 -7.55 -5.90
N THR A 48 0.22 -6.90 -7.03
CA THR A 48 -0.84 -6.30 -7.85
C THR A 48 -1.00 -7.07 -9.16
N LEU A 49 -1.98 -6.67 -9.98
CA LEU A 49 -2.12 -7.19 -11.35
C LEU A 49 -1.02 -6.68 -12.31
N TYR A 50 -0.26 -5.67 -11.91
CA TYR A 50 0.90 -5.22 -12.67
C TYR A 50 2.09 -6.12 -12.31
N ASP A 51 2.61 -6.85 -13.30
CA ASP A 51 3.66 -7.84 -13.07
C ASP A 51 4.90 -7.21 -12.42
N GLY A 52 5.43 -7.87 -11.40
CA GLY A 52 6.54 -7.37 -10.59
C GLY A 52 6.24 -6.19 -9.66
N HIS A 53 5.01 -5.67 -9.63
CA HIS A 53 4.67 -4.49 -8.83
C HIS A 53 3.84 -4.84 -7.59
N TRP A 54 4.18 -4.16 -6.49
CA TRP A 54 3.65 -4.41 -5.16
C TRP A 54 3.14 -3.12 -4.53
N VAL A 55 2.08 -3.21 -3.73
CA VAL A 55 1.49 -2.06 -3.03
C VAL A 55 1.64 -2.21 -1.52
N LEU A 56 1.94 -1.10 -0.84
CA LEU A 56 1.88 -1.01 0.63
C LEU A 56 0.51 -0.46 1.03
N LEU A 57 -0.22 -1.23 1.82
CA LEU A 57 -1.53 -0.89 2.36
C LEU A 57 -1.45 -0.70 3.86
N GLU A 58 -2.22 0.25 4.37
CA GLU A 58 -2.25 0.56 5.80
C GLU A 58 -2.77 -0.64 6.60
N PRO A 59 -1.98 -1.20 7.54
CA PRO A 59 -2.37 -2.33 8.37
C PRO A 59 -3.68 -2.07 9.10
N ASP A 60 -4.53 -3.10 9.20
CA ASP A 60 -5.77 -3.08 9.98
C ASP A 60 -6.79 -1.97 9.63
N VAL A 61 -6.59 -1.25 8.53
CA VAL A 61 -7.50 -0.19 8.07
C VAL A 61 -8.36 -0.64 6.90
N ILE A 62 -9.64 -0.84 7.17
CA ILE A 62 -10.66 -1.08 6.16
C ILE A 62 -11.55 0.16 6.10
N ALA A 63 -11.78 0.67 4.90
CA ALA A 63 -12.59 1.86 4.66
C ALA A 63 -13.75 1.54 3.71
N PRO A 64 -14.94 2.17 3.90
CA PRO A 64 -15.99 2.11 2.90
C PRO A 64 -15.50 2.68 1.56
N ALA A 65 -15.68 1.93 0.48
CA ALA A 65 -15.11 2.28 -0.82
C ALA A 65 -15.64 3.60 -1.39
N HIS A 66 -16.88 3.97 -1.05
CA HIS A 66 -17.49 5.24 -1.44
C HIS A 66 -16.86 6.47 -0.76
N HIS A 67 -16.12 6.28 0.34
CA HIS A 67 -15.37 7.37 0.99
C HIS A 67 -14.00 7.60 0.35
N LEU A 68 -13.47 6.63 -0.39
CA LEU A 68 -12.21 6.78 -1.11
C LEU A 68 -12.47 7.30 -2.53
N PRO A 69 -11.61 8.20 -3.04
CA PRO A 69 -11.71 8.63 -4.42
C PRO A 69 -11.46 7.44 -5.36
N PRO A 70 -11.88 7.58 -6.63
CA PRO A 70 -11.47 6.69 -7.70
C PRO A 70 -9.96 6.44 -7.71
N ARG A 71 -9.57 5.25 -8.16
CA ARG A 71 -8.17 4.82 -8.30
C ARG A 71 -7.37 4.74 -7.00
N ARG A 72 -8.04 4.83 -5.85
CA ARG A 72 -7.44 4.66 -4.50
C ARG A 72 -8.11 3.55 -3.68
N ARG A 73 -9.01 2.80 -4.32
CA ARG A 73 -9.83 1.74 -3.75
C ARG A 73 -9.16 0.41 -4.02
N TRP A 74 -8.52 -0.16 -3.01
CA TRP A 74 -7.82 -1.44 -3.13
C TRP A 74 -8.67 -2.57 -2.56
N VAL A 75 -8.99 -3.57 -3.37
CA VAL A 75 -9.67 -4.80 -2.94
C VAL A 75 -8.66 -5.93 -2.96
N ILE A 76 -8.63 -6.74 -1.90
CA ILE A 76 -7.79 -7.94 -1.85
C ILE A 76 -8.64 -9.12 -2.32
N THR A 77 -8.20 -9.80 -3.38
CA THR A 77 -8.88 -11.00 -3.88
C THR A 77 -8.64 -12.19 -2.95
N VAL A 78 -9.39 -13.28 -3.18
CA VAL A 78 -9.20 -14.54 -2.45
C VAL A 78 -7.80 -15.12 -2.62
N ASP A 79 -7.14 -14.80 -3.74
CA ASP A 79 -5.78 -15.20 -4.07
C ASP A 79 -4.71 -14.28 -3.44
N GLY A 80 -5.12 -13.30 -2.64
CA GLY A 80 -4.22 -12.34 -2.00
C GLY A 80 -3.65 -11.30 -2.95
N ILE A 81 -4.28 -11.04 -4.09
CA ILE A 81 -3.86 -10.01 -5.05
C ILE A 81 -4.60 -8.72 -4.75
N ALA A 82 -3.89 -7.60 -4.70
CA ALA A 82 -4.46 -6.27 -4.57
C ALA A 82 -4.90 -5.74 -5.95
N VAL A 83 -6.18 -5.47 -6.08
CA VAL A 83 -6.81 -4.95 -7.31
C VAL A 83 -7.38 -3.57 -7.03
N ASN A 84 -7.04 -2.62 -7.90
CA ASN A 84 -7.64 -1.30 -7.87
C ASN A 84 -8.96 -1.32 -8.64
N THR A 85 -10.03 -0.74 -8.09
CA THR A 85 -11.33 -0.68 -8.81
C THR A 85 -11.42 0.50 -9.77
N TRP A 86 -10.35 1.26 -9.97
CA TRP A 86 -10.27 2.40 -10.89
C TRP A 86 -11.43 3.39 -10.69
N ASP A 87 -12.14 3.73 -11.76
CA ASP A 87 -13.26 4.68 -11.77
C ASP A 87 -14.62 3.98 -11.64
N ALA A 88 -14.65 2.66 -11.42
CA ALA A 88 -15.90 1.94 -11.22
C ALA A 88 -16.58 2.40 -9.92
N GLU A 89 -17.89 2.63 -10.00
CA GLU A 89 -18.71 2.93 -8.84
C GLU A 89 -18.71 1.72 -7.89
N PRO A 90 -18.34 1.89 -6.60
CA PRO A 90 -18.33 0.78 -5.66
C PRO A 90 -19.74 0.27 -5.43
N THR A 91 -19.88 -1.04 -5.27
CA THR A 91 -21.16 -1.62 -4.86
C THR A 91 -21.55 -1.09 -3.47
N PRO A 92 -22.86 -0.94 -3.17
CA PRO A 92 -23.30 -0.52 -1.86
C PRO A 92 -22.75 -1.42 -0.75
N GLY A 93 -22.14 -0.83 0.27
CA GLY A 93 -21.49 -1.57 1.36
C GLY A 93 -20.11 -2.14 1.02
N ALA A 94 -19.55 -1.89 -0.17
CA ALA A 94 -18.20 -2.33 -0.50
C ALA A 94 -17.17 -1.69 0.43
N GLU A 95 -16.23 -2.54 0.86
CA GLU A 95 -15.10 -2.17 1.69
C GLU A 95 -13.80 -2.31 0.90
N CYS A 96 -12.78 -1.55 1.27
CA CYS A 96 -11.49 -1.57 0.61
C CYS A 96 -10.37 -1.23 1.59
N ARG A 97 -9.16 -1.61 1.19
CA ARG A 97 -7.90 -1.24 1.83
C ARG A 97 -7.45 0.12 1.33
N VAL A 98 -6.62 0.76 2.16
CA VAL A 98 -6.12 2.11 1.91
C VAL A 98 -4.63 2.07 1.66
N ALA A 99 -4.19 2.62 0.54
CA ALA A 99 -2.76 2.72 0.25
C ALA A 99 -2.05 3.57 1.32
N HIS A 100 -1.00 3.03 1.92
CA HIS A 100 -0.24 3.72 2.96
C HIS A 100 0.29 5.07 2.47
N ARG A 101 0.64 5.19 1.18
CA ARG A 101 1.07 6.45 0.56
C ARG A 101 0.10 7.62 0.84
N MET A 102 -1.21 7.35 0.93
CA MET A 102 -2.21 8.37 1.24
C MET A 102 -2.21 8.80 2.71
N LEU A 103 -1.74 7.93 3.60
CA LEU A 103 -1.73 8.13 5.05
C LEU A 103 -0.30 8.30 5.61
N CYS A 104 0.71 8.32 4.74
CA CYS A 104 2.10 8.48 5.12
C CYS A 104 2.35 9.91 5.63
N PRO A 105 2.85 10.09 6.86
CA PRO A 105 3.00 11.42 7.46
C PRO A 105 4.06 12.30 6.77
N HIS A 106 5.03 11.70 6.06
CA HIS A 106 6.12 12.43 5.40
C HIS A 106 5.92 12.64 3.90
N LEU A 107 4.74 12.32 3.39
CA LEU A 107 4.34 12.67 2.02
C LEU A 107 3.30 13.77 2.07
N GLU A 108 3.25 14.58 1.02
CA GLU A 108 2.20 15.59 0.88
C GLU A 108 0.81 14.95 1.02
N PRO A 109 -0.09 15.57 1.80
CA PRO A 109 -1.46 15.10 1.90
C PRO A 109 -2.13 15.18 0.53
N ALA A 110 -3.00 14.21 0.26
CA ALA A 110 -3.81 14.28 -0.95
C ALA A 110 -4.77 15.47 -0.85
N PRO A 111 -5.10 16.16 -1.96
CA PRO A 111 -5.94 17.36 -1.91
C PRO A 111 -7.37 17.09 -1.38
N TRP A 112 -7.80 15.83 -1.36
CA TRP A 112 -9.08 15.35 -0.83
C TRP A 112 -8.98 14.70 0.55
N THR A 113 -7.97 15.05 1.35
CA THR A 113 -7.79 14.42 2.67
C THR A 113 -8.95 14.79 3.60
N TRP A 114 -9.85 13.84 3.82
CA TRP A 114 -10.97 13.93 4.75
C TRP A 114 -10.47 13.97 6.22
N PRO A 115 -11.29 14.41 7.19
CA PRO A 115 -10.87 14.53 8.60
C PRO A 115 -10.27 13.24 9.19
N TRP A 116 -10.85 12.07 8.86
CA TRP A 116 -10.32 10.76 9.25
C TRP A 116 -8.89 10.50 8.71
N GLY A 117 -8.56 10.91 7.49
CA GLY A 117 -7.26 10.67 6.85
C GLY A 117 -6.18 11.55 7.46
N THR A 118 -6.55 12.79 7.83
CA THR A 118 -5.70 13.67 8.64
C THR A 118 -5.41 13.07 10.01
N ALA A 119 -6.43 12.48 10.67
CA ALA A 119 -6.24 11.80 11.95
C ALA A 119 -5.32 10.58 11.83
N MET A 120 -5.52 9.76 10.79
CA MET A 120 -4.66 8.60 10.51
C MET A 120 -3.21 9.00 10.24
N ARG A 121 -2.97 10.08 9.50
CA ARG A 121 -1.63 10.62 9.28
C ARG A 121 -0.94 11.01 10.58
N LYS A 122 -1.65 11.66 11.51
CA LYS A 122 -1.12 12.01 12.83
C LYS A 122 -0.80 10.77 13.68
N GLU A 123 -1.64 9.73 13.66
CA GLU A 123 -1.29 8.49 14.35
C GLU A 123 -0.08 7.81 13.71
N ASN A 124 0.02 7.81 12.38
CA ASN A 124 1.19 7.28 11.68
C ASN A 124 2.46 8.08 12.00
N GLU A 125 2.39 9.40 12.12
CA GLU A 125 3.50 10.22 12.61
C GLU A 125 3.92 9.80 14.03
N ARG A 126 2.94 9.61 14.93
CA ARG A 126 3.21 9.14 16.29
C ARG A 126 3.82 7.73 16.30
N ARG A 127 3.37 6.82 15.42
CA ARG A 127 3.92 5.46 15.26
C ARG A 127 5.36 5.52 14.76
N ALA A 128 5.62 6.34 13.74
CA ALA A 128 6.96 6.50 13.19
C ALA A 128 7.91 7.08 14.23
N GLY A 129 7.47 8.09 14.99
CA GLY A 129 8.23 8.66 16.10
C GLY A 129 8.56 7.65 17.21
N ARG A 130 7.74 6.62 17.44
CA ARG A 130 8.06 5.54 18.39
C ARG A 130 9.20 4.65 17.89
N LEU A 131 9.35 4.45 16.58
CA LEU A 131 10.48 3.68 16.02
C LEU A 131 11.83 4.38 16.27
N PHE A 132 11.84 5.71 16.23
CA PHE A 132 13.05 6.50 16.51
C PHE A 132 13.34 6.66 18.01
N ASN A 133 12.30 6.63 18.86
CA ASN A 133 12.40 6.75 20.31
C ASN A 133 12.39 5.40 21.03
N LEU A 134 12.74 4.30 20.35
CA LEU A 134 12.98 3.04 21.05
C LEU A 134 14.15 3.25 22.02
N PRO A 135 14.00 2.95 23.32
CA PRO A 135 15.16 2.89 24.21
C PRO A 135 16.14 1.91 23.62
N ASP A 136 17.43 2.20 23.74
CA ASP A 136 18.45 1.28 23.30
C ASP A 136 18.20 -0.07 23.98
N LEU A 137 18.38 -1.19 23.27
CA LEU A 137 18.30 -2.51 23.89
C LEU A 137 19.29 -2.64 25.06
N ARG A 138 20.32 -1.78 25.10
CA ARG A 138 21.28 -1.61 26.21
C ARG A 138 20.71 -0.91 27.45
N ASP A 139 19.59 -0.22 27.34
CA ASP A 139 18.92 0.52 28.42
C ASP A 139 17.78 -0.28 29.07
N LEU A 140 17.51 -1.50 28.61
CA LEU A 140 16.58 -2.40 29.28
C LEU A 140 17.27 -3.01 30.51
N PRO A 141 16.70 -2.87 31.72
CA PRO A 141 17.25 -3.54 32.89
C PRO A 141 17.21 -5.05 32.67
N ASP A 142 18.32 -5.74 32.95
CA ASP A 142 18.39 -7.20 32.93
C ASP A 142 17.26 -7.75 33.79
N ALA A 143 16.34 -8.47 33.17
CA ALA A 143 15.31 -9.20 33.88
C ALA A 143 15.99 -10.30 34.70
N SER A 144 16.21 -10.02 36.00
CA SER A 144 16.67 -10.98 37.01
C SER A 144 15.50 -11.68 37.68
#